data_AF-A0A3M7B752-F1
#
_entry.id   AF-A0A3M7B752-F1
#
_cell.length_a   1.000
_cell.length_b   1.000
_cell.length_c   1.000
_cell.angle_alpha   90.00
_cell.angle_beta   90.00
_cell.angle_gamma   90.00
#
_symmetry.space_group_name_H-M   'P 1'
#
loop_
_entity.id
_entity.type
_entity.pdbx_description
1 polymer ?
#
loop_
_entity_poly.entity_id
_entity_poly.type
_entity_poly.pdbx_seq_one_letter_code
_entity_poly.pdbx_strand_id
1 'polypeptide(L)'
;MSMRSAYRPIEPPEFQTSHPTLSHAFACATDISPQWLPDPNPSTRAVFTEVLINNPIPDHACEDWKNQVKSLKELYQLLANHPGMSRNNEQLFAQPAHEKNTVYFMWDFDRWVDVVSRSVMAANLLLDQPPGMLDQMVSMSYPNQSGEKPVIGNDIKDAARKLT
;
A
#
# COMPACT_ATOMS: atom_id res chain seq x y z
N MET A 1 -31.37 -12.96 -4.26
CA MET A 1 -30.37 -13.24 -3.21
C MET A 1 -29.05 -12.63 -3.65
N SER A 2 -28.68 -11.47 -3.11
CA SER A 2 -27.42 -10.78 -3.45
C SER A 2 -26.51 -10.88 -2.23
N MET A 3 -25.47 -11.71 -2.32
CA MET A 3 -24.41 -11.76 -1.31
C MET A 3 -23.50 -10.54 -1.50
N ARG A 4 -23.88 -9.41 -0.90
CA ARG A 4 -22.93 -8.36 -0.58
C ARG A 4 -22.12 -8.85 0.62
N SER A 5 -20.99 -9.50 0.36
CA SER A 5 -19.96 -9.69 1.40
C SER A 5 -19.47 -8.30 1.79
N ALA A 6 -19.98 -7.79 2.91
CA ALA A 6 -19.56 -6.54 3.50
C ALA A 6 -18.15 -6.76 4.07
N TYR A 7 -17.13 -6.51 3.25
CA TYR A 7 -15.77 -6.33 3.73
C TYR A 7 -15.79 -5.20 4.76
N ARG A 8 -15.51 -5.51 6.02
CA ARG A 8 -15.36 -4.50 7.07
C ARG A 8 -13.94 -3.94 6.97
N PRO A 9 -13.75 -2.65 6.73
CA PRO A 9 -12.43 -2.03 6.85
C PRO A 9 -11.88 -2.29 8.26
N ILE A 10 -10.60 -2.65 8.36
CA ILE A 10 -9.88 -2.59 9.63
C ILE A 10 -9.74 -1.09 9.93
N GLU A 11 -10.32 -0.62 11.02
CA GLU A 11 -10.08 0.76 11.48
C GLU A 11 -8.57 0.93 11.73
N PRO A 12 -7.91 1.92 11.09
CA PRO A 12 -6.50 2.13 11.31
C PRO A 12 -6.28 2.50 12.80
N PRO A 13 -5.29 1.91 13.48
CA PRO A 13 -4.90 2.37 14.81
C PRO A 13 -4.51 3.85 14.75
N GLU A 14 -4.87 4.63 15.78
CA GLU A 14 -4.46 6.04 15.91
C GLU A 14 -2.93 6.12 15.99
N PHE A 15 -2.27 6.37 14.86
CA PHE A 15 -0.83 6.58 14.80
C PHE A 15 -0.54 8.05 15.12
N GLN A 16 -0.09 8.33 16.35
CA GLN A 16 0.50 9.62 16.69
C GLN A 16 1.88 9.73 16.02
N THR A 17 1.98 10.54 14.96
CA THR A 17 3.27 10.77 14.28
C THR A 17 4.09 11.79 15.05
N SER A 18 5.22 11.38 15.64
CA SER A 18 6.21 12.30 16.25
C SER A 18 7.10 13.01 15.21
N HIS A 19 6.98 12.63 13.93
CA HIS A 19 7.76 13.19 12.82
C HIS A 19 7.13 14.49 12.29
N PRO A 20 7.87 15.61 12.25
CA PRO A 20 7.32 16.92 11.89
C PRO A 20 6.82 17.00 10.43
N THR A 21 7.49 16.31 9.51
CA THR A 21 7.09 16.19 8.09
C THR A 21 5.77 15.44 7.93
N LEU A 22 5.60 14.33 8.63
CA LEU A 22 4.37 13.53 8.58
C LEU A 22 3.19 14.24 9.25
N SER A 23 3.45 14.97 10.34
CA SER A 23 2.45 15.79 11.02
C SER A 23 1.90 16.90 10.11
N HIS A 24 2.77 17.60 9.38
CA HIS A 24 2.34 18.62 8.43
C HIS A 24 1.62 18.01 7.22
N ALA A 25 2.12 16.90 6.67
CA ALA A 25 1.44 16.19 5.58
C ALA A 25 0.03 15.74 5.97
N PHE A 26 -0.17 15.30 7.23
CA PHE A 26 -1.48 14.91 7.76
C PHE A 26 -2.45 16.09 7.82
N ALA A 27 -1.98 17.23 8.33
CA ALA A 27 -2.77 18.47 8.35
C ALA A 27 -3.18 18.93 6.94
N CYS A 28 -2.34 18.69 5.92
CA CYS A 28 -2.69 19.01 4.53
C CYS A 28 -3.60 17.98 3.87
N ALA A 29 -3.65 16.75 4.36
CA ALA A 29 -4.39 15.66 3.72
C ALA A 29 -5.91 15.80 3.91
N THR A 30 -6.37 16.49 4.95
CA THR A 30 -7.80 16.64 5.28
C THR A 30 -8.61 17.41 4.24
N ASP A 31 -7.95 18.19 3.39
CA ASP A 31 -8.58 18.96 2.32
C ASP A 31 -8.61 18.23 0.96
N ILE A 32 -8.04 17.02 0.87
CA ILE A 32 -7.89 16.29 -0.39
C ILE A 32 -8.91 15.16 -0.46
N SER A 33 -9.86 15.29 -1.40
CA SER A 33 -10.96 14.36 -1.62
C SER A 33 -10.50 12.92 -1.95
N PRO A 34 -11.27 11.87 -1.55
CA PRO A 34 -11.01 10.46 -1.87
C PRO A 34 -11.04 10.12 -3.37
N GLN A 35 -11.40 11.09 -4.23
CA GLN A 35 -11.40 10.98 -5.69
C GLN A 35 -10.03 10.68 -6.33
N TRP A 36 -8.96 10.59 -5.53
CA TRP A 36 -7.64 10.18 -6.01
C TRP A 36 -7.47 8.66 -6.15
N LEU A 37 -8.38 7.85 -5.62
CA LEU A 37 -8.33 6.40 -5.79
C LEU A 37 -9.12 5.97 -7.05
N PRO A 38 -8.54 5.14 -7.94
CA PRO A 38 -9.26 4.61 -9.09
C PRO A 38 -10.48 3.78 -8.66
N ASP A 39 -11.53 3.75 -9.51
CA ASP A 39 -12.64 2.82 -9.33
C ASP A 39 -12.10 1.37 -9.37
N PRO A 40 -12.32 0.57 -8.31
CA PRO A 40 -11.80 -0.80 -8.25
C PRO A 40 -12.50 -1.80 -9.20
N ASN A 41 -13.61 -1.46 -9.87
CA ASN A 41 -14.40 -2.44 -10.65
C ASN A 41 -14.65 -1.96 -12.09
N PRO A 42 -13.75 -2.22 -13.06
CA PRO A 42 -13.50 -3.57 -13.61
C PRO A 42 -12.02 -3.88 -13.97
N SER A 43 -11.07 -3.25 -13.28
CA SER A 43 -9.64 -3.30 -13.66
C SER A 43 -8.91 -4.53 -13.14
N THR A 44 -7.87 -4.97 -13.86
CA THR A 44 -6.86 -5.86 -13.28
C THR A 44 -6.05 -5.10 -12.22
N ARG A 45 -5.34 -5.82 -11.35
CA ARG A 45 -4.44 -5.18 -10.38
C ARG A 45 -3.34 -4.34 -11.04
N ALA A 46 -2.84 -4.78 -12.20
CA ALA A 46 -1.90 -4.01 -13.00
C ALA A 46 -2.50 -2.66 -13.43
N VAL A 47 -3.69 -2.69 -14.05
CA VAL A 47 -4.39 -1.48 -14.52
C VAL A 47 -4.73 -0.56 -13.35
N PHE A 48 -5.21 -1.11 -12.23
CA PHE A 48 -5.47 -0.33 -11.02
C PHE A 48 -4.21 0.40 -10.54
N THR A 49 -3.07 -0.31 -10.50
CA THR A 49 -1.79 0.26 -10.05
C THR A 49 -1.31 1.34 -11.00
N GLU A 50 -1.42 1.12 -12.31
CA GLU A 50 -1.07 2.11 -13.33
C GLU A 50 -1.87 3.40 -13.16
N VAL A 51 -3.20 3.29 -12.96
CA VAL A 51 -4.03 4.48 -12.73
C VAL A 51 -3.64 5.19 -11.44
N LEU A 52 -3.40 4.45 -10.34
CA LEU A 52 -2.98 5.03 -9.07
C LEU A 52 -1.65 5.80 -9.21
N ILE A 53 -0.65 5.20 -9.87
CA ILE A 53 0.68 5.82 -10.04
C ILE A 53 0.60 7.05 -10.94
N ASN A 54 -0.21 6.99 -12.00
CA ASN A 54 -0.32 8.08 -12.97
C ASN A 54 -1.33 9.18 -12.58
N ASN A 55 -2.16 8.98 -11.55
CA ASN A 55 -3.16 9.96 -11.17
C ASN A 55 -2.49 11.28 -10.73
N PRO A 56 -2.81 12.45 -11.33
CA PRO A 56 -2.17 13.71 -10.99
C PRO A 56 -2.23 14.03 -9.49
N ILE A 57 -1.16 14.62 -8.99
CA ILE A 57 -1.08 15.14 -7.61
C ILE A 57 -1.72 16.54 -7.64
N PRO A 58 -2.72 16.84 -6.80
CA PRO A 58 -3.36 18.15 -6.80
C PRO A 58 -2.37 19.30 -6.59
N ASP A 59 -2.47 20.35 -7.43
CA ASP A 59 -1.54 21.48 -7.40
C ASP A 59 -1.59 22.25 -6.08
N HIS A 60 -2.77 22.33 -5.46
CA HIS A 60 -3.01 23.03 -4.20
C HIS A 60 -2.57 22.25 -2.96
N ALA A 61 -2.14 20.98 -3.10
CA ALA A 61 -1.61 20.24 -1.99
C ALA A 61 -0.30 20.87 -1.48
N CYS A 62 -0.04 20.80 -0.18
CA CYS A 62 1.23 21.28 0.36
C CYS A 62 2.40 20.37 -0.05
N GLU A 63 3.61 20.92 -0.10
CA GLU A 63 4.79 20.20 -0.62
C GLU A 63 5.12 18.93 0.16
N ASP A 64 4.95 18.93 1.48
CA ASP A 64 5.20 17.74 2.32
C ASP A 64 4.29 16.57 1.91
N TRP A 65 2.99 16.85 1.71
CA TRP A 65 2.05 15.83 1.22
C TRP A 65 2.37 15.39 -0.21
N LYS A 66 2.73 16.33 -1.10
CA LYS A 66 3.13 15.98 -2.47
C LYS A 66 4.33 15.06 -2.49
N ASN A 67 5.33 15.32 -1.65
CA ASN A 67 6.51 14.48 -1.52
C ASN A 67 6.14 13.09 -1.00
N GLN A 68 5.23 13.02 -0.02
CA GLN A 68 4.72 11.75 0.49
C GLN A 68 4.05 10.91 -0.60
N VAL A 69 3.19 11.52 -1.42
CA VAL A 69 2.53 10.84 -2.54
C VAL A 69 3.53 10.39 -3.59
N LYS A 70 4.54 11.20 -3.93
CA LYS A 70 5.59 10.81 -4.87
C LYS A 70 6.37 9.58 -4.37
N SER A 71 6.79 9.58 -3.10
CA SER A 71 7.49 8.46 -2.48
C SER A 71 6.61 7.20 -2.44
N LEU A 72 5.32 7.33 -2.10
CA LEU A 72 4.40 6.19 -2.14
C LEU A 72 4.22 5.63 -3.54
N LYS A 73 4.02 6.48 -4.56
CA LYS A 73 3.91 6.02 -5.95
C LYS A 73 5.15 5.23 -6.39
N GLU A 74 6.34 5.66 -5.99
CA GLU A 74 7.58 4.93 -6.23
C GLU A 74 7.55 3.54 -5.57
N LEU A 75 7.16 3.47 -4.29
CA LEU A 75 7.02 2.20 -3.58
C LEU A 75 6.02 1.26 -4.26
N TYR A 76 4.84 1.77 -4.65
CA TYR A 76 3.83 0.99 -5.36
C TYR A 76 4.33 0.43 -6.69
N GLN A 77 5.08 1.24 -7.43
CA GLN A 77 5.67 0.80 -8.70
C GLN A 77 6.62 -0.37 -8.50
N LEU A 78 7.47 -0.31 -7.45
CA LEU A 78 8.40 -1.38 -7.10
C LEU A 78 7.67 -2.64 -6.65
N LEU A 79 6.69 -2.51 -5.76
CA LEU A 79 5.87 -3.63 -5.30
C LEU A 79 5.13 -4.32 -6.45
N ALA A 80 4.52 -3.55 -7.36
CA ALA A 80 3.77 -4.09 -8.49
C ALA A 80 4.67 -4.77 -9.54
N ASN A 81 5.90 -4.29 -9.73
CA ASN A 81 6.87 -4.88 -10.66
C ASN A 81 7.66 -6.05 -10.07
N HIS A 82 7.56 -6.27 -8.75
CA HIS A 82 8.29 -7.33 -8.09
C HIS A 82 7.82 -8.72 -8.58
N PRO A 83 8.72 -9.71 -8.78
CA PRO A 83 8.36 -11.03 -9.30
C PRO A 83 7.22 -11.72 -8.53
N GLY A 84 7.20 -11.56 -7.21
CA GLY A 84 6.12 -12.06 -6.33
C GLY A 84 4.73 -11.43 -6.57
N MET A 85 4.59 -10.40 -7.40
CA MET A 85 3.31 -9.83 -7.82
C MET A 85 2.87 -10.23 -9.23
N SER A 86 3.78 -10.80 -10.04
CA SER A 86 3.55 -11.07 -11.46
C SER A 86 2.23 -11.80 -11.75
N ARG A 87 1.96 -12.90 -11.05
CA ARG A 87 0.74 -13.70 -11.23
C ARG A 87 -0.53 -13.06 -10.67
N ASN A 88 -0.40 -12.13 -9.73
CA ASN A 88 -1.53 -11.40 -9.16
C ASN A 88 -1.96 -10.24 -10.06
N ASN A 89 -1.03 -9.67 -10.82
CA ASN A 89 -1.25 -8.49 -11.66
C ASN A 89 -2.26 -8.71 -12.78
N GLU A 90 -2.37 -9.93 -13.30
CA GLU A 90 -3.29 -10.31 -14.38
C GLU A 90 -4.73 -10.50 -13.90
N GLN A 91 -4.92 -10.74 -12.60
CA GLN A 91 -6.23 -11.00 -12.04
C GLN A 91 -7.03 -9.71 -11.89
N LEU A 92 -8.35 -9.84 -12.02
CA LEU A 92 -9.26 -8.75 -11.69
C LEU A 92 -9.11 -8.39 -10.23
N PHE A 93 -9.25 -7.10 -9.95
CA PHE A 93 -9.13 -6.58 -8.59
C PHE A 93 -10.11 -7.24 -7.61
N ALA A 94 -11.33 -7.53 -8.06
CA ALA A 94 -12.36 -8.20 -7.26
C ALA A 94 -12.10 -9.71 -7.03
N GLN A 95 -11.13 -10.31 -7.73
CA GLN A 95 -10.81 -11.73 -7.57
C GLN A 95 -9.80 -11.93 -6.44
N PRO A 96 -9.85 -13.05 -5.69
CA PRO A 96 -8.80 -13.41 -4.74
C PRO A 96 -7.43 -13.50 -5.42
N ALA A 97 -6.38 -13.04 -4.73
CA ALA A 97 -5.01 -13.17 -5.22
C ALA A 97 -4.59 -14.63 -5.43
N HIS A 98 -3.86 -14.90 -6.52
CA HIS A 98 -3.24 -16.19 -6.80
C HIS A 98 -2.16 -16.53 -5.79
N GLU A 99 -1.33 -15.54 -5.45
CA GLU A 99 -0.19 -15.69 -4.55
C GLU A 99 -0.28 -14.69 -3.40
N LYS A 100 -0.51 -15.21 -2.20
CA LYS A 100 -0.79 -14.39 -1.02
C LYS A 100 0.47 -14.10 -0.20
N ASN A 101 1.51 -13.55 -0.82
CA ASN A 101 2.83 -13.37 -0.19
C ASN A 101 3.02 -11.98 0.46
N THR A 102 4.20 -11.74 1.03
CA THR A 102 4.60 -10.46 1.68
C THR A 102 4.50 -9.27 0.73
N VAL A 103 4.89 -9.42 -0.53
CA VAL A 103 4.85 -8.36 -1.54
C VAL A 103 3.40 -8.02 -1.89
N TYR A 104 2.57 -9.03 -2.15
CA TYR A 104 1.14 -8.86 -2.37
C TYR A 104 0.46 -8.21 -1.18
N PHE A 105 0.79 -8.67 0.03
CA PHE A 105 0.25 -8.11 1.25
C PHE A 105 0.56 -6.62 1.37
N MET A 106 1.81 -6.21 1.13
CA MET A 106 2.18 -4.79 1.16
C MET A 106 1.46 -3.97 0.09
N TRP A 107 1.39 -4.47 -1.15
CA TRP A 107 0.67 -3.79 -2.24
C TRP A 107 -0.83 -3.63 -1.95
N ASP A 108 -1.47 -4.68 -1.41
CA ASP A 108 -2.91 -4.68 -1.10
C ASP A 108 -3.21 -3.84 0.14
N PHE A 109 -2.37 -3.94 1.17
CA PHE A 109 -2.51 -3.20 2.42
C PHE A 109 -2.37 -1.70 2.23
N ASP A 110 -1.31 -1.26 1.53
CA ASP A 110 -1.05 0.16 1.31
C ASP A 110 -2.22 0.84 0.61
N ARG A 111 -3.12 0.15 -0.09
CA ARG A 111 -4.19 0.84 -0.83
C ARG A 111 -5.38 1.25 0.02
N TRP A 112 -5.50 0.72 1.23
CA TRP A 112 -6.73 0.84 2.02
C TRP A 112 -6.74 1.98 3.04
N VAL A 113 -5.59 2.60 3.26
CA VAL A 113 -5.36 3.58 4.33
C VAL A 113 -5.29 5.01 3.71
N ASP A 114 -5.20 6.11 4.45
CA ASP A 114 -4.87 7.43 3.83
C ASP A 114 -3.37 7.56 3.52
N VAL A 115 -2.96 8.52 2.68
CA VAL A 115 -1.55 8.70 2.23
C VAL A 115 -0.55 8.72 3.38
N VAL A 116 -0.85 9.40 4.48
CA VAL A 116 0.12 9.57 5.57
C VAL A 116 0.19 8.31 6.41
N SER A 117 -0.95 7.75 6.77
CA SER A 117 -0.99 6.50 7.53
C SER A 117 -0.39 5.32 6.74
N ARG A 118 -0.58 5.27 5.40
CA ARG A 118 0.11 4.32 4.51
C ARG A 118 1.61 4.44 4.64
N SER A 119 2.11 5.65 4.60
CA SER A 119 3.54 5.93 4.60
C SER A 119 4.22 5.43 5.88
N VAL A 120 3.61 5.73 7.02
CA VAL A 120 4.08 5.27 8.33
C VAL A 120 4.06 3.75 8.41
N MET A 121 2.93 3.13 8.07
CA MET A 121 2.78 1.68 8.20
C MET A 121 3.68 0.93 7.21
N ALA A 122 3.80 1.40 5.97
CA ALA A 122 4.67 0.83 4.97
C ALA A 122 6.13 0.85 5.43
N ALA A 123 6.60 2.00 5.91
CA ALA A 123 7.94 2.13 6.45
C ALA A 123 8.18 1.21 7.65
N ASN A 124 7.27 1.21 8.62
CA ASN A 124 7.38 0.36 9.80
C ASN A 124 7.44 -1.12 9.44
N LEU A 125 6.62 -1.59 8.50
CA LEU A 125 6.57 -3.01 8.13
C LEU A 125 7.74 -3.45 7.25
N LEU A 126 8.14 -2.62 6.27
CA LEU A 126 9.19 -2.96 5.30
C LEU A 126 10.61 -2.81 5.87
N LEU A 127 10.79 -1.94 6.86
CA LEU A 127 12.09 -1.67 7.49
C LEU A 127 12.30 -2.44 8.80
N ASP A 128 11.28 -3.15 9.27
CA ASP A 128 11.40 -3.96 10.49
C ASP A 128 12.45 -5.08 10.32
N GLN A 129 13.15 -5.37 11.40
CA GLN A 129 14.19 -6.39 11.41
C GLN A 129 13.60 -7.78 11.71
N PRO A 130 14.11 -8.87 11.09
CA PRO A 130 13.59 -10.21 11.31
C PRO A 130 13.65 -10.71 12.78
N PRO A 131 12.63 -11.46 13.26
CA PRO A 131 11.38 -11.79 12.58
C PRO A 131 10.46 -10.55 12.52
N GLY A 132 10.25 -10.02 11.31
CA GLY A 132 9.62 -8.73 11.13
C GLY A 132 8.10 -8.83 11.24
N MET A 133 7.48 -7.77 11.73
CA MET A 133 6.03 -7.64 11.88
C MET A 133 5.27 -7.94 10.59
N LEU A 134 5.85 -7.61 9.42
CA LEU A 134 5.28 -7.96 8.11
C LEU A 134 5.09 -9.47 7.94
N ASP A 135 6.11 -10.27 8.27
CA ASP A 135 6.03 -11.72 8.16
C ASP A 135 4.96 -12.31 9.09
N GLN A 136 4.83 -11.74 10.29
CA GLN A 136 3.80 -12.12 11.25
C GLN A 136 2.40 -11.78 10.72
N MET A 137 2.19 -10.56 10.21
CA MET A 137 0.90 -10.12 9.68
C MET A 137 0.46 -10.93 8.46
N VAL A 138 1.39 -11.25 7.56
CA VAL A 138 1.13 -12.13 6.42
C VAL A 138 0.72 -13.52 6.89
N SER A 139 1.45 -14.09 7.86
CA SER A 139 1.14 -15.42 8.40
C SER A 139 -0.22 -15.46 9.11
N MET A 140 -0.60 -14.39 9.80
CA MET A 140 -1.93 -14.27 10.42
C MET A 140 -3.05 -14.10 9.39
N SER A 141 -2.79 -13.34 8.32
CA SER A 141 -3.78 -13.07 7.27
C SER A 141 -3.98 -14.27 6.35
N TYR A 142 -2.91 -15.04 6.12
CA TYR A 142 -2.86 -16.16 5.19
C TYR A 142 -2.28 -17.41 5.88
N PRO A 143 -2.95 -17.95 6.92
CA PRO A 143 -2.40 -19.00 7.78
C PRO A 143 -2.09 -20.32 7.06
N ASN A 144 -2.72 -20.55 5.91
CA ASN A 144 -2.55 -21.75 5.09
C ASN A 144 -1.63 -21.53 3.89
N GLN A 145 -0.93 -20.39 3.82
CA GLN A 145 0.00 -20.16 2.72
C GLN A 145 1.19 -21.11 2.85
N SER A 146 1.40 -21.92 1.81
CA SER A 146 2.59 -22.74 1.62
C SER A 146 3.38 -22.21 0.41
N GLY A 147 4.71 -22.19 0.51
CA GLY A 147 5.58 -21.70 -0.55
C GLY A 147 6.75 -20.88 -0.03
N GLU A 148 7.69 -20.61 -0.94
CA GLU A 148 8.83 -19.72 -0.66
C GLU A 148 8.33 -18.29 -0.49
N LYS A 149 8.81 -17.62 0.56
CA LYS A 149 8.48 -16.21 0.81
C LYS A 149 9.40 -15.35 -0.06
N PRO A 150 8.85 -14.51 -0.98
CA PRO A 150 9.66 -13.60 -1.76
C PRO A 150 10.42 -12.64 -0.84
N VAL A 151 11.70 -12.46 -1.14
CA VAL A 151 12.58 -11.55 -0.40
C VAL A 151 12.29 -10.11 -0.83
N ILE A 152 12.03 -9.23 0.15
CA ILE A 152 11.94 -7.80 -0.10
C ILE A 152 13.34 -7.25 -0.38
N GLY A 153 13.53 -6.76 -1.61
CA GLY A 153 14.78 -6.17 -2.08
C GLY A 153 15.16 -4.86 -1.40
N ASN A 154 16.41 -4.44 -1.57
CA ASN A 154 16.90 -3.18 -1.02
C ASN A 154 16.27 -1.97 -1.69
N ASP A 155 15.90 -2.06 -2.96
CA ASP A 155 15.15 -1.04 -3.69
C ASP A 155 13.82 -0.68 -3.02
N ILE A 156 13.04 -1.69 -2.63
CA ILE A 156 11.78 -1.51 -1.90
C ILE A 156 12.05 -0.90 -0.51
N LYS A 157 13.11 -1.35 0.18
CA LYS A 157 13.50 -0.78 1.48
C LYS A 157 13.98 0.66 1.36
N ASP A 158 14.74 0.99 0.33
CA ASP A 158 15.22 2.34 0.06
C ASP A 158 14.05 3.29 -0.22
N ALA A 159 13.06 2.84 -1.01
CA ALA A 159 11.83 3.57 -1.23
C ALA A 159 11.02 3.76 0.08
N ALA A 160 10.93 2.71 0.90
CA ALA A 160 10.26 2.79 2.21
C ALA A 160 10.93 3.78 3.17
N ARG A 161 12.26 3.94 3.14
CA ARG A 161 12.97 4.96 3.95
C ARG A 161 12.64 6.39 3.56
N LYS A 162 12.21 6.63 2.31
CA LYS A 162 11.77 7.97 1.86
C LYS A 162 10.40 8.37 2.42
N LEU A 163 9.72 7.44 3.11
CA LEU A 163 8.38 7.67 3.66
C LEU A 163 8.40 8.24 5.09
N THR A 164 9.57 8.39 5.73
CA THR A 164 9.74 8.78 7.14
C THR A 164 10.66 9.97 7.35
#